data_AF-A0A349S9G7-F1
#
_entry.id   AF-A0A349S9G7-F1
#
_cell.length_a   1.000
_cell.length_b   1.000
_cell.length_c   1.000
_cell.angle_alpha   90.00
_cell.angle_beta   90.00
_cell.angle_gamma   90.00
#
_symmetry.space_group_name_H-M   'P 1'
#
loop_
_entity.id
_entity.type
_entity.pdbx_description
1 polymer ?
#
loop_
_entity_poly.entity_id
_entity_poly.type
_entity_poly.pdbx_seq_one_letter_code
_entity_poly.pdbx_strand_id
1 'polypeptide(L)' 'MDVTSCAIPSGYGQTQFDVSWTDPDFDPNRRAFYYARVLENPTCRWSTWEANRQGKEVRDGLPLTILERAWSSPIWVKPQ' A
#
# COMPACT_ATOMS: atom_id res chain seq x y z
N MET A 1 0.93 -13.53 -6.03
CA MET A 1 -0.49 -13.61 -5.64
C MET A 1 -1.21 -14.27 -6.80
N ASP A 2 -2.05 -15.26 -6.51
CA ASP A 2 -2.83 -15.98 -7.54
C ASP A 2 -4.22 -15.36 -7.64
N VAL A 3 -4.57 -14.85 -8.82
CA VAL A 3 -5.86 -14.19 -9.06
C VAL A 3 -7.03 -15.16 -9.20
N THR A 4 -6.77 -16.45 -9.39
CA THR A 4 -7.83 -17.48 -9.50
C THR A 4 -8.26 -18.00 -8.13
N SER A 5 -7.33 -18.14 -7.19
CA SER A 5 -7.62 -18.53 -5.81
C SER A 5 -7.69 -17.36 -4.83
N CYS A 6 -7.25 -16.17 -5.24
CA CYS A 6 -7.00 -15.03 -4.35
C CYS A 6 -6.05 -15.34 -3.18
N ALA A 7 -5.23 -16.39 -3.28
CA ALA A 7 -4.28 -16.76 -2.25
C ALA A 7 -3.12 -15.75 -2.17
N ILE A 8 -2.86 -15.26 -0.96
CA ILE A 8 -1.70 -14.43 -0.63
C ILE A 8 -0.49 -15.37 -0.48
N PRO A 9 0.59 -15.20 -1.27
CA PRO A 9 1.76 -16.05 -1.14
C PRO A 9 2.42 -15.88 0.23
N SER A 10 2.84 -16.98 0.84
CA SER A 10 3.63 -16.93 2.07
C SER A 10 5.02 -16.33 1.80
N GLY A 11 5.57 -15.65 2.81
CA GLY A 11 6.94 -15.11 2.76
C GLY A 11 7.10 -13.74 2.09
N TYR A 12 6.02 -13.08 1.67
CA TYR A 12 6.05 -11.71 1.15
C TYR A 12 5.52 -10.71 2.17
N GLY A 13 6.17 -9.55 2.27
CA GLY A 13 5.85 -8.51 3.25
C GLY A 13 6.48 -8.76 4.63
N GLN A 14 6.19 -7.87 5.58
CA GLN A 14 6.63 -7.98 6.97
C GLN A 14 5.49 -7.58 7.91
N THR A 15 5.49 -8.15 9.12
CA THR A 15 4.55 -7.77 10.18
C THR A 15 4.86 -6.41 10.78
N GLN A 16 6.11 -5.96 10.67
CA GLN A 16 6.59 -4.67 11.15
C GLN A 16 7.63 -4.13 10.18
N PHE A 17 7.59 -2.83 9.94
CA PHE A 17 8.64 -2.09 9.24
C PHE A 17 9.25 -1.08 10.21
N ASP A 18 10.57 -1.02 10.23
CA ASP A 18 11.35 -0.01 10.95
C ASP A 18 12.40 0.53 10.00
N VAL A 19 12.60 1.85 10.00
CA VAL A 19 13.61 2.51 9.20
C VAL A 19 14.03 3.81 9.87
N SER A 20 15.33 4.09 9.86
CA SER A 20 15.88 5.41 10.15
C SER A 20 16.24 6.09 8.84
N TRP A 21 15.76 7.31 8.64
CA TRP A 21 16.01 8.11 7.44
C TRP A 21 16.28 9.56 7.82
N THR A 22 17.18 10.21 7.08
CA THR A 22 17.54 11.62 7.24
C THR A 22 17.33 12.34 5.92
N ASP A 23 16.69 13.50 5.97
CA ASP A 23 16.44 14.36 4.82
C ASP A 23 17.75 15.09 4.42
N PRO A 24 18.40 14.73 3.30
CA PRO A 24 19.67 15.33 2.88
C PRO A 24 19.52 16.79 2.46
N ASP A 25 18.30 17.23 2.14
CA ASP A 25 17.99 18.56 1.63
C ASP A 25 17.27 19.43 2.69
N PHE A 26 17.31 19.01 3.96
CA PHE A 26 16.65 19.73 5.05
C PHE A 26 17.17 21.16 5.21
N ASP A 27 16.26 22.13 5.10
CA ASP A 27 16.53 23.55 5.36
C ASP A 27 15.67 24.01 6.54
N PRO A 28 16.28 24.39 7.70
CA PRO A 28 15.53 24.81 8.88
C PRO A 28 14.75 26.11 8.68
N ASN A 29 15.03 26.87 7.62
CA ASN A 29 14.30 28.09 7.29
C ASN A 29 13.05 27.82 6.45
N ARG A 30 12.82 26.57 6.02
CA ARG A 30 11.67 26.18 5.21
C ARG A 30 10.67 25.39 6.04
N ARG A 31 9.39 25.54 5.71
CA ARG A 31 8.36 24.65 6.24
C ARG A 31 8.52 23.29 5.58
N ALA A 32 8.46 22.24 6.39
CA ALA A 32 8.47 20.86 5.91
C ALA A 32 7.41 20.04 6.67
N PHE A 33 7.04 18.91 6.10
CA PHE A 33 6.27 17.90 6.80
C PHE A 33 6.74 16.51 6.39
N TYR A 34 6.73 15.58 7.34
CA TYR A 34 7.18 14.21 7.14
C TYR A 34 6.07 13.25 7.53
N TYR A 35 5.90 12.19 6.74
CA TYR A 35 4.96 11.11 7.04
C TYR A 35 5.54 9.80 6.52
N ALA A 36 5.18 8.70 7.16
CA ALA A 36 5.48 7.37 6.66
C ALA A 36 4.34 6.91 5.75
N ARG A 37 4.69 6.19 4.67
CA ARG A 37 3.71 5.48 3.84
C ARG A 37 4.15 4.05 3.62
N VAL A 38 3.17 3.15 3.60
CA VAL A 38 3.37 1.73 3.30
C VAL A 38 2.47 1.36 2.12
N LEU A 39 2.99 0.52 1.24
CA LEU A 39 2.22 -0.10 0.16
C LEU A 39 1.97 -1.56 0.54
N GLU A 40 0.71 -1.98 0.48
CA GLU A 40 0.40 -3.40 0.62
C GLU A 40 0.99 -4.19 -0.56
N ASN A 41 1.15 -5.50 -0.45
CA ASN A 41 1.31 -6.33 -1.63
C ASN A 41 -0.02 -6.33 -2.44
N PRO A 42 0.00 -6.45 -3.77
CA PRO A 42 -1.24 -6.53 -4.54
C PRO A 42 -2.14 -7.67 -4.03
N THR A 43 -3.41 -7.33 -3.78
CA THR A 43 -4.45 -8.28 -3.32
C THR A 43 -5.60 -8.34 -4.33
N CYS A 44 -6.46 -9.35 -4.21
CA CYS A 44 -7.63 -9.48 -5.08
C CYS A 44 -8.55 -8.31 -4.81
N ARG A 45 -9.04 -7.69 -5.89
CA ARG A 45 -10.16 -6.76 -5.74
C ARG A 45 -11.40 -7.55 -5.30
N TRP A 46 -12.30 -6.90 -4.58
CA TRP A 46 -13.58 -7.49 -4.18
C TRP A 46 -14.33 -8.17 -5.35
N SER A 47 -14.32 -7.55 -6.53
CA SER A 47 -14.94 -8.10 -7.74
C SER A 47 -14.34 -9.43 -8.18
N THR A 48 -13.02 -9.59 -8.07
CA THR A 48 -12.31 -10.83 -8.38
C THR A 48 -12.59 -11.90 -7.35
N TRP A 49 -12.57 -11.53 -6.07
CA TRP A 49 -12.91 -12.44 -4.98
C TRP A 49 -14.32 -13.00 -5.13
N GLU A 50 -15.30 -12.14 -5.42
CA GLU A 50 -16.69 -12.55 -5.66
C GLU A 50 -16.87 -13.41 -6.92
N ALA A 51 -16.20 -13.06 -8.02
CA ALA A 51 -16.28 -13.83 -9.27
C ALA A 51 -15.73 -15.26 -9.07
N ASN A 52 -14.57 -15.39 -8.44
CA ASN A 52 -13.98 -16.69 -8.11
C ASN A 52 -14.89 -17.52 -7.20
N ARG A 53 -15.48 -16.90 -6.16
CA ARG A 53 -16.43 -17.57 -5.26
C ARG A 53 -17.66 -18.08 -6.00
N GLN A 54 -18.14 -17.36 -7.00
CA GLN A 54 -19.31 -17.72 -7.81
C GLN A 54 -18.96 -18.63 -9.00
N GLY A 55 -17.69 -18.94 -9.24
CA GLY A 55 -17.25 -19.69 -10.43
C GLY A 55 -17.54 -18.94 -11.73
N LYS A 56 -17.52 -17.60 -11.71
CA LYS A 56 -17.78 -16.73 -12.85
C LYS A 56 -16.52 -15.97 -13.24
N GLU A 57 -16.50 -15.49 -14.48
CA GLU A 57 -15.46 -14.56 -14.92
C GLU A 57 -15.69 -13.16 -14.36
N VAL A 58 -14.60 -12.44 -14.10
CA VAL A 58 -14.66 -11.03 -13.76
C VAL A 58 -15.10 -10.24 -14.98
N ARG A 59 -16.03 -9.30 -14.82
CA ARG A 59 -16.50 -8.45 -15.91
C ARG A 59 -15.34 -7.74 -16.60
N ASP A 60 -15.38 -7.73 -17.93
CA ASP A 60 -14.41 -7.04 -18.77
C ASP A 60 -14.18 -5.58 -18.34
N GLY A 61 -12.92 -5.16 -18.41
CA GLY A 61 -12.48 -3.82 -18.06
C GLY A 61 -12.33 -3.53 -16.57
N LEU A 62 -12.58 -4.50 -15.68
CA LEU A 62 -12.29 -4.35 -14.25
C LEU A 62 -10.87 -4.84 -13.91
N PRO A 63 -10.08 -4.06 -13.14
CA PRO A 63 -8.82 -4.54 -12.60
C PRO A 63 -9.04 -5.75 -11.69
N LEU A 64 -8.22 -6.79 -11.87
CA LEU A 64 -8.32 -8.02 -11.09
C LEU A 64 -7.77 -7.84 -9.66
N THR A 65 -6.85 -6.89 -9.47
CA THR A 65 -6.16 -6.66 -8.21
C THR A 65 -6.28 -5.20 -7.77
N ILE A 66 -5.97 -4.96 -6.50
CA ILE A 66 -5.86 -3.64 -5.90
C ILE A 66 -4.57 -3.55 -5.09
N LEU A 67 -4.05 -2.33 -4.93
CA LEU A 67 -2.91 -2.01 -4.09
C LEU A 67 -3.34 -0.95 -3.08
N GLU A 68 -3.51 -1.35 -1.82
CA GLU A 68 -3.86 -0.41 -0.76
C GLU A 68 -2.62 0.35 -0.26
N ARG A 69 -2.85 1.54 0.31
CA ARG A 69 -1.79 2.42 0.81
C ARG A 69 -2.18 2.94 2.18
N ALA A 70 -1.31 2.74 3.16
CA ALA A 70 -1.44 3.34 4.48
C ALA A 70 -0.49 4.55 4.59
N TRP A 71 -0.96 5.59 5.26
CA TRP A 71 -0.23 6.85 5.48
C TRP A 71 -0.32 7.21 6.96
N SER A 72 0.79 7.62 7.56
CA SER A 72 0.78 8.16 8.92
C SER A 72 0.25 9.58 8.95
N SER A 73 -0.14 10.05 10.12
CA SER A 73 -0.30 11.49 10.37
C SER A 73 1.01 12.22 10.04
N PRO A 74 0.95 13.41 9.43
CA PRO A 74 2.13 14.21 9.14
C PRO A 74 2.70 14.85 10.42
N ILE A 75 4.02 14.88 10.52
CA ILE A 75 4.78 15.65 11.50
C ILE A 75 5.18 16.96 10.83
N TRP A 76 4.72 18.09 11.36
CA TRP A 76 4.99 19.41 10.80
C TRP A 76 6.23 20.02 11.41
N VAL A 77 7.15 20.50 10.56
CA VAL A 77 8.33 21.25 10.96
C VAL A 77 8.16 22.70 10.53
N LYS A 78 8.24 23.60 11.51
CA LYS A 78 8.14 25.04 11.30
C LYS A 78 9.52 25.68 11.44
N PRO A 79 9.83 26.70 10.61
CA PRO A 79 11.00 27.54 10.81
C PRO A 79 10.98 28.16 12.22
N GLN A 80 12.16 28.26 12.83
CA GLN A 80 12.35 28.97 14.09
C GLN A 80 12.36 30.49 13.89
#